data_AF-A0A1G5EL43-F1
#
_entry.id   AF-A0A1G5EL43-F1
#
_cell.length_a   1.000
_cell.length_b   1.000
_cell.length_c   1.000
_cell.angle_alpha   90.00
_cell.angle_beta   90.00
_cell.angle_gamma   90.00
#
_symmetry.space_group_name_H-M   'P 1'
#
loop_
_entity.id
_entity.type
_entity.pdbx_description
1 polymer ?
#
loop_
_entity_poly.entity_id
_entity_poly.type
_entity_poly.pdbx_seq_one_letter_code
_entity_poly.pdbx_strand_id
1 'polypeptide(L)'
;MKRDFDLIREILLHVEASPANVRPYRVQFPESDQDTIDEHVELLIESGLLEGNPRHRAGAPLYVDMEVMVARLTWDGHDFLSSIQDDTIWRKAKATILMPSASFTFGLLVEWLKIQIKAKTGIP
;
A
#
# COMPACT_ATOMS: atom_id res chain seq x y z
N MET A 1 -1.33 -13.66 -4.11
CA MET A 1 -1.75 -13.76 -2.69
C MET A 1 -3.08 -13.03 -2.40
N LYS A 2 -3.71 -13.24 -1.23
CA LYS A 2 -4.82 -12.41 -0.74
C LYS A 2 -4.27 -11.08 -0.23
N ARG A 3 -4.72 -9.95 -0.80
CA ARG A 3 -4.31 -8.59 -0.39
C ARG A 3 -4.55 -8.38 1.11
N ASP A 4 -3.48 -8.14 1.86
CA ASP A 4 -3.51 -7.71 3.26
C ASP A 4 -3.46 -6.18 3.32
N PHE A 5 -4.59 -5.60 3.69
CA PHE A 5 -4.75 -4.16 3.73
C PHE A 5 -4.08 -3.50 4.94
N ASP A 6 -3.87 -4.25 6.03
CA ASP A 6 -3.11 -3.74 7.17
C ASP A 6 -1.61 -3.68 6.81
N LEU A 7 -1.09 -4.70 6.12
CA LEU A 7 0.28 -4.67 5.58
C LEU A 7 0.47 -3.56 4.54
N ILE A 8 -0.49 -3.34 3.64
CA ILE A 8 -0.47 -2.21 2.69
C ILE A 8 -0.32 -0.88 3.44
N ARG A 9 -1.11 -0.66 4.50
CA ARG A 9 -1.05 0.56 5.30
C ARG A 9 0.31 0.71 5.96
N GLU A 10 0.86 -0.35 6.53
CA GLU A 10 2.18 -0.35 7.16
C GLU A 10 3.31 -0.04 6.17
N ILE A 11 3.28 -0.62 4.97
CA ILE A 11 4.24 -0.32 3.88
C ILE A 11 4.20 1.17 3.54
N LEU A 12 3.02 1.74 3.31
CA LEU A 12 2.89 3.15 2.93
C LEU A 12 3.40 4.09 4.03
N LEU A 13 3.08 3.82 5.30
CA LEU A 13 3.59 4.57 6.45
C LEU A 13 5.12 4.45 6.56
N HIS A 14 5.67 3.25 6.36
CA HIS A 14 7.11 3.03 6.38
C HIS A 14 7.84 3.80 5.26
N VAL A 15 7.25 3.86 4.06
CA VAL A 15 7.81 4.63 2.93
C VAL A 15 7.71 6.14 3.17
N GLU A 16 6.63 6.62 3.77
CA GLU A 16 6.48 8.03 4.14
C GLU A 16 7.54 8.47 5.15
N ALA A 17 7.79 7.64 6.18
CA ALA A 17 8.76 7.94 7.23
C ALA A 17 10.23 7.85 6.79
N SER A 18 10.50 7.19 5.66
CA SER A 18 11.87 6.92 5.20
C SER A 18 12.51 8.17 4.57
N PRO A 19 13.73 8.58 4.98
CA PRO A 19 14.42 9.74 4.43
C PRO A 19 14.59 9.71 2.91
N ALA A 20 14.59 10.89 2.27
CA ALA A 20 14.73 10.99 0.82
C ALA A 20 16.11 10.50 0.30
N ASN A 21 17.15 10.58 1.12
CA ASN A 21 18.54 10.27 0.76
C ASN A 21 18.91 8.78 0.84
N VAL A 22 18.01 7.90 1.27
CA VAL A 22 18.26 6.45 1.41
C VAL A 22 17.51 5.61 0.36
N ARG A 23 17.05 6.24 -0.72
CA ARG A 23 16.25 5.61 -1.79
C ARG A 23 17.09 5.39 -3.07
N PRO A 24 16.79 4.36 -3.88
CA PRO A 24 15.76 3.35 -3.63
C PRO A 24 16.23 2.30 -2.62
N TYR A 25 15.29 1.70 -1.87
CA TYR A 25 15.56 0.66 -0.88
C TYR A 25 14.48 -0.42 -0.91
N ARG A 26 14.79 -1.59 -0.35
CA ARG A 26 13.82 -2.68 -0.17
C ARG A 26 13.11 -2.51 1.16
N VAL A 27 11.79 -2.56 1.17
CA VAL A 27 10.99 -2.52 2.41
C VAL A 27 11.18 -3.83 3.15
N GLN A 28 11.46 -3.76 4.44
CA GLN A 28 11.69 -4.93 5.29
C GLN A 28 11.00 -4.74 6.64
N PHE A 29 10.30 -5.78 7.09
CA PHE A 29 9.74 -5.85 8.44
C PHE A 29 10.25 -7.13 9.12
N PRO A 30 10.86 -7.05 10.32
CA PRO A 30 11.51 -8.19 10.95
C PRO A 30 10.61 -9.42 11.16
N GLU A 31 9.31 -9.20 11.37
CA GLU A 31 8.35 -10.24 11.73
C GLU A 31 7.49 -10.71 10.53
N SER A 32 7.73 -10.17 9.34
CA SER A 32 6.91 -10.47 8.15
C SER A 32 7.74 -11.20 7.08
N ASP A 33 7.08 -12.11 6.37
CA ASP A 33 7.67 -12.82 5.24
C ASP A 33 8.05 -11.86 4.11
N GLN A 34 9.30 -11.94 3.63
CA GLN A 34 9.83 -10.94 2.69
C GLN A 34 9.18 -11.04 1.31
N ASP A 35 8.88 -12.25 0.82
CA ASP A 35 8.18 -12.44 -0.46
C ASP A 35 6.78 -11.84 -0.40
N THR A 36 6.10 -12.00 0.74
CA THR A 36 4.81 -11.35 1.02
C THR A 36 4.91 -9.82 0.98
N ILE A 37 5.96 -9.23 1.56
CA ILE A 37 6.18 -7.78 1.51
C ILE A 37 6.41 -7.34 0.07
N ASP A 38 7.34 -7.97 -0.65
CA ASP A 38 7.69 -7.61 -2.01
C ASP A 38 6.50 -7.72 -2.97
N GLU A 39 5.67 -8.76 -2.86
CA GLU A 39 4.44 -8.89 -3.65
C GLU A 39 3.45 -7.74 -3.36
N HIS A 40 3.31 -7.30 -2.10
CA HIS A 40 2.47 -6.13 -1.79
C HIS A 40 3.07 -4.82 -2.28
N VAL A 41 4.39 -4.66 -2.22
CA VAL A 41 5.07 -3.48 -2.76
C VAL A 41 4.87 -3.42 -4.27
N GLU A 42 4.97 -4.55 -4.98
CA GLU A 42 4.70 -4.64 -6.42
C GLU A 42 3.26 -4.18 -6.72
N LEU A 43 2.26 -4.71 -6.02
CA LEU A 43 0.86 -4.28 -6.18
C LEU A 43 0.66 -2.78 -5.94
N LEU A 44 1.41 -2.20 -5.00
CA LEU A 44 1.36 -0.76 -4.72
C LEU A 44 2.03 0.08 -5.82
N ILE A 45 3.06 -0.46 -6.46
CA ILE A 45 3.67 0.16 -7.65
C ILE A 45 2.71 0.07 -8.84
N GLU A 46 2.12 -1.11 -9.10
CA GLU A 46 1.16 -1.31 -10.18
C GLU A 46 -0.10 -0.45 -10.04
N SER A 47 -0.57 -0.24 -8.80
CA SER A 47 -1.70 0.66 -8.52
C SER A 47 -1.34 2.14 -8.58
N GLY A 48 -0.07 2.48 -8.79
CA GLY A 48 0.41 3.85 -8.88
C GLY A 48 0.49 4.60 -7.54
N LEU A 49 0.43 3.91 -6.40
CA LEU A 49 0.63 4.52 -5.07
C LEU A 49 2.11 4.65 -4.71
N LEU A 50 2.95 3.73 -5.20
CA LEU A 50 4.40 3.77 -5.05
C LEU A 50 5.07 3.91 -6.42
N GLU A 51 6.26 4.52 -6.41
CA GLU A 51 7.21 4.44 -7.51
C GLU A 51 8.37 3.56 -7.08
N GLY A 52 8.74 2.61 -7.92
CA GLY A 52 9.79 1.64 -7.64
C GLY A 52 10.14 0.80 -8.86
N ASN A 53 11.05 -0.15 -8.69
CA ASN A 53 11.49 -1.04 -9.74
C ASN A 53 11.42 -2.49 -9.21
N PRO A 54 10.36 -3.25 -9.56
CA PRO A 54 10.34 -4.68 -9.30
C PRO A 54 11.41 -5.35 -10.16
N ARG A 55 12.32 -6.09 -9.54
CA ARG A 55 13.36 -6.85 -10.22
C ARG A 55 13.30 -8.30 -9.77
N HIS A 56 13.45 -9.20 -10.72
CA HIS A 56 13.79 -10.57 -10.38
C HIS A 56 15.27 -10.63 -10.02
N ARG A 57 15.60 -11.32 -8.93
CA ARG A 57 16.99 -11.58 -8.57
C ARG A 57 17.68 -12.30 -9.73
N ALA A 58 18.82 -11.77 -10.18
CA ALA A 58 19.56 -12.36 -11.28
C ALA A 58 19.96 -13.82 -10.97
N GLY A 59 19.51 -14.76 -11.79
CA GLY A 59 19.79 -16.19 -11.64
C GLY A 59 18.81 -16.99 -10.76
N ALA A 60 17.78 -16.35 -10.19
CA ALA A 60 16.71 -17.05 -9.50
C ALA A 60 15.66 -17.60 -10.49
N PRO A 61 14.93 -18.68 -10.14
CA PRO A 61 13.74 -19.10 -10.89
C PRO A 61 12.77 -17.91 -11.02
N LEU A 62 12.13 -17.72 -12.19
CA LEU A 62 11.27 -16.57 -12.50
C LEU A 62 10.12 -16.29 -11.50
N TYR A 63 9.83 -17.23 -10.60
CA TYR A 63 8.74 -17.18 -9.63
C TYR A 63 9.19 -17.27 -8.17
N VAL A 64 10.50 -17.17 -7.90
CA VAL A 64 11.11 -17.24 -6.56
C VAL A 64 12.12 -16.10 -6.44
N ASP A 65 12.13 -15.36 -5.33
CA ASP A 65 13.01 -14.20 -5.07
C ASP A 65 12.75 -12.96 -5.95
N MET A 66 11.54 -12.38 -5.83
CA MET A 66 11.33 -11.02 -6.31
C MET A 66 11.98 -10.01 -5.33
N GLU A 67 12.75 -9.08 -5.86
CA GLU A 67 13.34 -7.97 -5.11
C GLU A 67 12.70 -6.67 -5.59
N VAL A 68 11.83 -6.07 -4.77
CA VAL A 68 11.11 -4.85 -5.15
C VAL A 68 11.70 -3.65 -4.42
N MET A 69 12.35 -2.79 -5.20
CA MET A 69 12.99 -1.60 -4.68
C MET A 69 12.04 -0.41 -4.78
N VAL A 70 11.78 0.28 -3.67
CA VAL A 70 10.91 1.47 -3.60
C VAL A 70 11.74 2.74 -3.70
N ALA A 71 11.33 3.64 -4.59
CA ALA A 71 11.90 4.98 -4.70
C ALA A 71 11.13 5.99 -3.86
N ARG A 72 9.79 6.04 -3.95
CA ARG A 72 8.97 7.01 -3.22
C ARG A 72 7.48 6.70 -3.26
N LEU A 73 6.70 7.43 -2.47
CA LEU A 73 5.27 7.62 -2.69
C LEU A 73 5.02 8.47 -3.94
N THR A 74 3.97 8.15 -4.68
CA THR A 74 3.40 9.03 -5.70
C THR A 74 2.50 10.08 -5.04
N TRP A 75 1.99 11.03 -5.82
CA TRP A 75 1.02 12.00 -5.31
C TRP A 75 -0.26 11.30 -4.82
N ASP A 76 -0.79 10.37 -5.63
CA ASP A 76 -1.94 9.54 -5.26
C ASP A 76 -1.64 8.66 -4.04
N GLY A 77 -0.38 8.21 -3.89
CA GLY A 77 0.11 7.52 -2.70
C GLY A 77 -0.03 8.35 -1.43
N HIS A 78 0.40 9.62 -1.46
CA HIS A 78 0.25 10.55 -0.34
C HIS A 78 -1.23 10.83 -0.03
N ASP A 79 -2.05 11.09 -1.05
CA ASP A 79 -3.47 11.35 -0.87
C ASP A 79 -4.20 10.13 -0.26
N PHE A 80 -3.92 8.93 -0.78
CA PHE A 80 -4.47 7.70 -0.23
C PHE A 80 -4.00 7.48 1.21
N LEU A 81 -2.70 7.64 1.50
CA LEU A 81 -2.16 7.47 2.86
C LEU A 81 -2.82 8.42 3.86
N SER A 82 -3.01 9.70 3.48
CA SER A 82 -3.69 10.69 4.32
C SER A 82 -5.12 10.27 4.68
N SER A 83 -5.80 9.53 3.80
CA SER A 83 -7.17 9.05 4.01
C SER A 83 -7.26 7.85 4.97
N ILE A 84 -6.18 7.06 5.06
CA ILE A 84 -6.10 5.87 5.92
C ILE A 84 -5.25 6.10 7.17
N GLN A 85 -4.69 7.30 7.36
CA GLN A 85 -3.88 7.63 8.54
C GLN A 85 -4.74 7.70 9.82
N ASP A 86 -6.00 8.15 9.71
CA ASP A 86 -6.95 8.20 10.82
C ASP A 86 -7.48 6.79 11.15
N ASP A 87 -7.11 6.26 12.33
CA ASP A 87 -7.53 4.93 12.80
C ASP A 87 -9.06 4.76 12.87
N THR A 88 -9.81 5.83 13.11
CA THR A 88 -11.27 5.78 13.13
C THR A 88 -11.82 5.57 11.72
N ILE A 89 -11.27 6.28 10.73
CA ILE A 89 -11.65 6.11 9.32
C ILE A 89 -11.19 4.73 8.84
N TRP A 90 -9.96 4.32 9.17
CA TRP A 90 -9.41 3.03 8.80
C TRP A 90 -10.26 1.86 9.34
N ARG A 91 -10.60 1.89 10.63
CA ARG A 91 -11.44 0.85 11.24
C ARG A 91 -12.82 0.79 10.59
N LYS A 92 -13.42 1.93 10.24
CA LYS A 92 -14.69 1.97 9.48
C LYS A 92 -14.52 1.38 8.08
N ALA A 93 -13.45 1.72 7.36
CA ALA A 93 -13.14 1.16 6.05
C ALA A 93 -13.03 -0.37 6.11
N LYS A 94 -12.32 -0.89 7.12
CA LYS A 94 -12.21 -2.33 7.36
C LYS A 94 -13.57 -2.99 7.63
N ALA A 95 -14.39 -2.37 8.48
CA ALA A 95 -15.70 -2.90 8.87
C ALA A 95 -16.76 -2.80 7.76
N THR A 96 -16.64 -1.85 6.84
CA THR A 96 -17.66 -1.61 5.81
C THR A 96 -17.28 -2.24 4.47
N ILE A 97 -16.03 -2.12 4.05
CA ILE A 97 -15.59 -2.46 2.69
C ILE A 97 -14.73 -3.72 2.67
N LEU A 98 -13.86 -3.91 3.65
CA LEU A 98 -12.91 -5.03 3.61
C LEU A 98 -13.49 -6.32 4.23
N MET A 99 -14.82 -6.39 4.41
CA MET A 99 -15.50 -7.59 4.88
C MET A 99 -15.46 -8.72 3.83
N PRO A 100 -15.40 -10.00 4.26
CA PRO A 100 -15.16 -11.14 3.36
C PRO A 100 -16.26 -11.43 2.32
N SER A 101 -17.43 -10.81 2.44
CA SER A 101 -18.64 -11.22 1.71
C SER A 101 -18.97 -10.40 0.46
N ALA A 102 -18.14 -9.42 0.07
CA ALA A 102 -18.36 -8.70 -1.17
C ALA A 102 -17.08 -8.57 -2.00
N SER A 103 -17.23 -8.81 -3.30
CA SER A 103 -16.15 -8.70 -4.27
C SER A 103 -15.81 -7.23 -4.46
N PHE A 104 -14.75 -6.77 -3.77
CA PHE A 104 -14.34 -5.37 -3.78
C PHE A 104 -13.02 -5.17 -4.51
N THR A 105 -12.98 -4.12 -5.34
CA THR A 105 -11.79 -3.66 -6.03
C THR A 105 -11.12 -2.55 -5.22
N PHE A 106 -9.81 -2.36 -5.41
CA PHE A 106 -9.06 -1.27 -4.79
C PHE A 106 -9.67 0.11 -5.13
N GLY A 107 -10.12 0.31 -6.37
CA GLY A 107 -10.78 1.54 -6.78
C GLY A 107 -12.03 1.89 -5.95
N LEU A 108 -12.83 0.89 -5.56
CA LEU A 108 -14.03 1.14 -4.76
C LEU A 108 -13.69 1.53 -3.30
N LEU A 109 -12.58 1.02 -2.76
CA LEU A 109 -12.06 1.47 -1.47
C LEU A 109 -11.65 2.95 -1.54
N VAL A 110 -10.89 3.33 -2.57
CA VAL A 110 -10.45 4.72 -2.78
C VAL A 110 -11.65 5.67 -2.90
N GLU A 111 -12.67 5.31 -3.69
CA GLU A 111 -13.88 6.13 -3.85
C GLU A 111 -14.64 6.31 -2.53
N TRP A 112 -14.78 5.27 -1.73
CA TRP A 112 -15.44 5.40 -0.43
C TRP A 112 -14.65 6.25 0.56
N LEU A 113 -13.32 6.12 0.59
CA LEU A 113 -12.47 6.94 1.47
C LEU A 113 -12.62 8.43 1.15
N LYS A 114 -12.67 8.79 -0.15
CA LYS A 114 -12.96 10.17 -0.59
C LYS A 114 -14.30 10.68 -0.05
N ILE A 115 -15.36 9.86 -0.12
CA ILE A 115 -16.69 10.22 0.42
C ILE A 115 -16.63 10.48 1.93
N GLN A 116 -15.91 9.64 2.69
CA GLN A 116 -15.78 9.83 4.14
C GLN A 116 -14.99 11.08 4.51
N ILE A 117 -13.92 11.38 3.79
CA ILE A 117 -13.15 12.61 4.00
C ILE A 117 -14.04 13.83 3.76
N LYS A 118 -14.75 13.88 2.63
CA LYS A 118 -15.68 14.97 2.30
C LYS A 118 -16.73 15.20 3.39
N ALA A 119 -17.33 14.11 3.88
CA ALA A 119 -18.30 14.17 4.98
C ALA A 119 -17.69 14.74 6.28
N LYS A 120 -16.40 14.46 6.55
CA LYS A 120 -15.69 14.96 7.74
C LYS A 120 -15.24 16.42 7.60
N THR A 121 -14.89 16.86 6.38
CA THR A 121 -14.37 18.21 6.11
C THR A 121 -15.45 19.21 5.69
N GLY A 122 -16.67 18.76 5.40
CA GLY A 122 -17.78 19.60 4.96
C GLY A 122 -17.62 20.11 3.52
N ILE A 123 -16.71 19.52 2.74
CA ILE A 123 -16.50 19.85 1.33
C ILE A 123 -17.47 18.99 0.49
N PRO A 124 -18.25 19.59 -0.43
CA PRO A 124 -19.22 18.86 -1.26
C PRO A 124 -18.56 17.83 -2.20
#